data_AF-A0A6B3ESL1-F1
#
_entry.id   AF-A0A6B3ESL1-F1
#
_cell.length_a   1.000
_cell.length_b   1.000
_cell.length_c   1.000
_cell.angle_alpha   90.00
_cell.angle_beta   90.00
_cell.angle_gamma   90.00
#
_symmetry.space_group_name_H-M   'P 1'
#
loop_
_entity.id
_entity.type
_entity.pdbx_description
1 polymer ?
#
loop_
_entity_poly.entity_id
_entity_poly.type
_entity_poly.pdbx_seq_one_letter_code
_entity_poly.pdbx_strand_id
1 'polypeptide(L)' 'MASVLGVLGLLLGALLALPAPAQAAGSLPCDLYAAGGTPCVAAHSTTRALFSSYNG' A
#
# COMPACT_ATOMS: atom_id res chain seq x y z
N MET A 1 -23.27 27.53 -17.73
CA MET A 1 -22.80 26.24 -18.30
C MET A 1 -21.30 26.05 -18.18
N ALA A 2 -20.46 27.01 -18.61
CA ALA A 2 -18.99 26.91 -18.51
C ALA A 2 -18.44 26.65 -17.10
N SER A 3 -19.02 27.27 -16.06
CA SER A 3 -18.60 27.08 -14.67
C SER A 3 -18.84 25.66 -14.14
N VAL A 4 -19.88 24.97 -14.63
CA VAL A 4 -20.20 23.59 -14.22
C VAL A 4 -19.18 22.60 -14.83
N LEU A 5 -18.79 22.82 -16.10
CA LEU A 5 -17.74 22.01 -16.73
C LEU A 5 -16.38 22.18 -16.04
N GLY A 6 -16.05 23.39 -15.59
CA GLY A 6 -14.80 23.64 -14.86
C GLY A 6 -14.74 22.90 -13.52
N VAL A 7 -15.81 22.95 -12.73
CA VAL A 7 -15.89 22.22 -11.46
C VAL A 7 -15.82 20.71 -11.69
N LEU A 8 -16.55 20.19 -12.68
CA LEU A 8 -16.53 18.77 -13.01
C LEU A 8 -15.12 18.29 -13.43
N GLY A 9 -14.42 19.07 -14.25
CA GLY A 9 -13.05 18.77 -14.67
C GLY A 9 -12.05 18.75 -13.51
N LEU A 10 -12.14 19.72 -12.59
CA LEU A 10 -11.31 19.76 -11.38
C LEU A 10 -11.57 18.55 -10.46
N LEU A 11 -12.84 18.19 -10.26
CA LEU A 11 -13.19 17.02 -9.45
C LEU A 11 -12.66 15.74 -10.09
N LEU A 12 -12.90 15.51 -11.38
CA LEU A 12 -12.42 14.31 -12.07
C LEU A 12 -10.90 14.21 -12.04
N GLY A 13 -10.19 15.32 -12.28
CA GLY A 13 -8.73 15.38 -12.20
C GLY A 13 -8.21 15.04 -10.81
N ALA A 14 -8.86 15.54 -9.76
CA ALA A 14 -8.48 15.24 -8.38
C ALA A 14 -8.65 13.75 -8.02
N LEU A 15 -9.74 13.11 -8.49
CA LEU A 15 -9.94 11.67 -8.25
C LEU A 15 -8.89 10.80 -8.96
N LEU A 16 -8.48 11.19 -10.16
CA LEU A 16 -7.48 10.46 -10.95
C LEU A 16 -6.05 10.64 -10.44
N ALA A 17 -5.79 11.72 -9.69
CA ALA A 17 -4.48 12.04 -9.14
C ALA A 17 -4.21 11.38 -7.78
N LEU A 18 -5.16 10.61 -7.22
CA LEU A 18 -4.94 9.90 -5.97
C LEU A 18 -3.85 8.83 -6.15
N PRO A 19 -2.85 8.75 -5.25
CA PRO A 19 -1.91 7.65 -5.25
C PRO A 19 -2.69 6.33 -5.09
N ALA A 20 -2.44 5.38 -5.99
CA ALA A 20 -3.03 4.05 -5.86
C ALA A 20 -2.62 3.46 -4.50
N PRO A 21 -3.54 2.78 -3.77
CA PRO A 21 -3.15 2.06 -2.57
C PRO A 21 -2.04 1.08 -2.95
N ALA A 22 -0.91 1.14 -2.22
CA ALA A 22 0.12 0.12 -2.35
C ALA A 22 -0.58 -1.22 -2.13
N GLN A 23 -0.54 -2.12 -3.12
CA GLN A 23 -1.05 -3.45 -2.95
C GLN A 23 -0.29 -3.99 -1.75
N ALA A 24 -0.99 -4.27 -0.63
CA ALA A 24 -0.37 -4.97 0.46
C ALA A 24 0.25 -6.21 -0.19
N ALA A 25 1.58 -6.29 -0.21
CA ALA A 25 2.24 -7.53 -0.56
C ALA A 25 1.57 -8.58 0.33
N GLY A 26 1.18 -9.72 -0.25
CA GLY A 26 0.48 -10.78 0.47
C GLY A 26 1.30 -11.29 1.65
N SER A 27 1.25 -12.59 1.94
CA SER A 27 2.16 -13.12 2.96
C SER A 27 3.62 -12.82 2.59
N LEU A 28 4.24 -11.93 3.36
CA LEU A 28 5.63 -11.51 3.25
C LEU A 28 6.53 -12.52 3.98
N PRO A 29 7.87 -12.45 3.87
CA PRO A 29 8.75 -13.49 4.38
C PRO A 29 8.47 -13.90 5.82
N CYS A 30 8.33 -12.94 6.74
CA CYS A 30 8.08 -13.26 8.15
C CYS A 30 6.67 -13.82 8.41
N ASP A 31 5.70 -13.46 7.57
CA ASP A 31 4.34 -14.01 7.62
C ASP A 31 4.34 -15.51 7.25
N LEU A 32 5.09 -15.87 6.21
CA LEU A 32 5.25 -17.26 5.77
C LEU A 32 6.00 -18.12 6.79
N TYR A 33 7.05 -17.57 7.41
CA TYR A 33 7.78 -18.26 8.47
C TYR A 33 6.90 -18.53 9.70
N ALA A 34 6.06 -17.56 10.08
CA ALA A 34 5.08 -17.73 11.14
C ALA A 34 4.03 -18.82 10.79
N ALA A 35 3.49 -18.80 9.56
CA ALA A 35 2.56 -19.82 9.08
C ALA A 35 3.20 -21.23 9.06
N GLY A 36 4.51 -21.31 8.79
CA GLY A 36 5.30 -22.54 8.85
C GLY A 36 5.72 -22.98 10.26
N GLY A 37 5.24 -22.32 11.33
CA GLY A 37 5.56 -22.66 12.72
C GLY A 37 6.96 -22.27 13.17
N THR A 38 7.70 -21.48 12.38
CA THR A 38 9.07 -21.01 12.69
C THR A 38 9.13 -19.47 12.64
N PRO A 39 8.43 -18.77 13.56
CA PRO A 39 8.27 -17.32 13.46
C PRO A 39 9.62 -16.57 13.57
N CYS A 40 9.72 -15.46 12.84
CA CYS A 40 10.91 -14.60 12.88
C CYS A 40 11.02 -13.89 14.23
N VAL A 41 12.18 -13.99 14.87
CA VAL A 41 12.49 -13.32 16.16
C VAL A 41 13.19 -11.97 15.94
N ALA A 42 13.82 -11.79 14.78
CA ALA A 42 14.42 -10.54 14.33
C ALA A 42 14.25 -10.41 12.81
N ALA A 43 14.07 -9.18 12.32
CA ALA A 43 13.82 -8.89 10.92
C ALA A 43 14.43 -7.54 10.53
N HIS A 44 15.45 -7.56 9.64
CA HIS A 44 16.11 -6.35 9.16
C HIS A 44 16.12 -6.29 7.64
N SER A 45 15.67 -5.16 7.09
CA SER A 45 15.69 -4.87 5.66
C SER A 45 15.65 -3.36 5.46
N THR A 46 16.53 -2.83 4.62
CA THR A 46 16.57 -1.41 4.24
C THR A 46 15.87 -1.11 2.93
N THR A 47 15.41 -2.15 2.22
CA THR A 47 14.86 -2.03 0.86
C THR A 47 13.35 -2.21 0.82
N ARG A 48 12.80 -3.15 1.60
CA ARG A 48 11.38 -3.48 1.62
C ARG A 48 10.91 -4.03 2.97
N ALA A 49 9.61 -3.97 3.22
CA ALA A 49 8.97 -4.60 4.37
C ALA A 49 9.16 -6.13 4.39
N LEU A 50 9.21 -6.70 5.60
CA LEU A 50 9.30 -8.15 5.84
C LEU A 50 8.00 -8.73 6.44
N PHE A 51 7.08 -7.87 6.89
CA PHE A 51 5.75 -8.21 7.41
C PHE A 51 4.65 -7.48 6.62
N SER A 52 3.51 -8.14 6.37
CA SER A 52 2.36 -7.52 5.68
C SER A 52 1.73 -6.39 6.49
N SER A 53 1.81 -6.49 7.81
CA SER A 53 1.36 -5.46 8.75
C SER A 53 2.38 -4.33 9.00
N TYR A 54 3.54 -4.32 8.32
CA TYR A 54 4.53 -3.26 8.52
C TYR A 54 4.02 -1.92 7.98
N ASN A 55 3.79 -0.94 8.86
CA ASN A 55 3.28 0.39 8.51
C ASN A 55 4.29 1.53 8.77
N GLY A 56 5.57 1.19 8.98
CA GLY A 56 6.61 2.15 9.38
C GLY A 56 6.75 2.30 10.88
#